data_AF-A0A6S7IC18-F1
#
_entry.id   AF-A0A6S7IC18-F1
#
_cell.length_a   1.000
_cell.length_b   1.000
_cell.length_c   1.000
_cell.angle_alpha   90.00
_cell.angle_beta   90.00
_cell.angle_gamma   90.00
#
_symmetry.space_group_name_H-M   'P 1'
#
loop_
_entity.id
_entity.type
_entity.pdbx_description
1 polymer ?
#
loop_
_entity_poly.entity_id
_entity_poly.type
_entity_poly.pdbx_seq_one_letter_code
_entity_poly.pdbx_strand_id
1 'polypeptide(L)'
;NDRYDSLRICIGETLFQKLKDVQLFMVGCGAIGCEMLKNYAMIGIGTGPKGKVTITDNDLIEKSNLNRQFLFRPRDIQKSKSLTASKAILEINSEIKIDPHQHKVSPETEEIIYTDDFFRCKNIIVNALDNVEARRYVDSRCVTNQVPLLESGTMGPKGHIQCVVPHLTESYSSQRDPEDHDVPYCTLKSFPAVIDHTIQWARNKFESCYSHKPQLYNKFWSNNNSVPDLLQSLRNGDKPDGVILAAKSLRSWPKNWHDCVARARLQFEKYYNHKAKQLLHAFPRDTRLNDGTLFWQSPKRPPTAIVFDINDALHYSFLESAARLHASVHKIHFSPQDLTKESLMQILRDVHVPEFTPSNKTIDVDESEQKPSEKVEDEDVLLQACKFLVHFLSSQGFDKAMLSQSPLEFEKDDDSNGHIDYITACSNLRATMYNIENADRFKTKKIAGRIVPAIATTTAAVSGLVTIELMKVIKDSPFDDYRNCFLNLALPVFVFSQPAPATRTVIRDGLSFTLWDRWEVHGNKTFTLKDFIKHFKDKYNFETTLVSVGVKMLYMPILPGHMKRPKQTMLKLVNPAPESKYVDLIVSFTEEGKSDEDEDLPAPPVRYYFGN
;
A
#
# COMPACT_ATOMS: atom_id res chain seq x y z
N ASN A 1 8.40 31.83 -35.99
CA ASN A 1 7.97 32.89 -35.05
C ASN A 1 6.77 32.45 -34.23
N ASP A 2 6.89 31.28 -33.59
CA ASP A 2 5.94 30.86 -32.56
C ASP A 2 6.70 30.49 -31.26
N ARG A 3 5.96 30.11 -30.22
CA ARG A 3 6.50 29.81 -28.89
C ARG A 3 7.52 28.65 -28.85
N TYR A 4 7.63 27.85 -29.91
CA TYR A 4 8.49 26.67 -30.00
C TYR A 4 9.73 26.91 -30.87
N ASP A 5 9.95 28.11 -31.42
CA ASP A 5 11.10 28.44 -32.27
C ASP A 5 12.44 28.02 -31.64
N SER A 6 12.68 28.39 -30.38
CA SER A 6 13.92 28.05 -29.68
C SER A 6 14.10 26.54 -29.48
N LEU A 7 13.00 25.82 -29.25
CA LEU A 7 13.04 24.36 -29.14
C LEU A 7 13.42 23.74 -30.49
N ARG A 8 12.78 24.17 -31.58
CA ARG A 8 13.04 23.68 -32.93
C ARG A 8 14.47 23.89 -33.40
N ILE A 9 15.11 24.99 -32.98
CA ILE A 9 16.55 25.21 -33.23
C ILE A 9 17.40 24.09 -32.62
N CYS A 10 17.03 23.59 -31.43
CA CYS A 10 17.78 22.55 -30.73
C CYS A 10 17.48 21.14 -31.27
N ILE A 11 16.20 20.80 -31.48
CA ILE A 11 15.77 19.42 -31.76
C ILE A 11 15.42 19.14 -33.22
N GLY A 12 15.34 20.19 -34.05
CA GLY A 12 14.89 20.12 -35.43
C GLY A 12 13.38 20.03 -35.59
N GLU A 13 12.90 20.45 -36.75
CA GLU A 13 11.46 20.46 -37.08
C GLU A 13 10.84 19.06 -37.05
N THR A 14 11.56 18.05 -37.55
CA THR A 14 11.06 16.68 -37.65
C THR A 14 10.69 16.10 -36.28
N LEU A 15 11.57 16.23 -35.29
CA LEU A 15 11.29 15.73 -33.94
C LEU A 15 10.19 16.57 -33.28
N PHE A 16 10.19 17.89 -33.49
CA PHE A 16 9.12 18.74 -32.97
C PHE A 16 7.73 18.32 -33.49
N GLN A 17 7.58 18.03 -34.78
CA GLN A 17 6.31 17.52 -35.32
C GLN A 17 5.91 16.17 -34.71
N LYS A 18 6.88 15.26 -34.47
CA LYS A 18 6.59 14.02 -33.72
C LYS A 18 6.06 14.32 -32.31
N LEU A 19 6.69 15.23 -31.57
CA LEU A 19 6.28 15.60 -30.19
C LEU A 19 4.83 16.10 -30.15
N LYS A 20 4.41 16.92 -31.12
CA LYS A 20 3.04 17.42 -31.21
C LYS A 20 2.00 16.31 -31.28
N ASP A 21 2.28 15.25 -32.03
CA ASP A 21 1.35 14.15 -32.28
C ASP A 21 1.44 13.00 -31.27
N VAL A 22 2.23 13.15 -30.19
CA VAL A 22 2.37 12.13 -29.13
C VAL A 22 1.04 11.88 -28.39
N GLN A 23 0.68 10.60 -28.28
CA GLN A 23 -0.29 10.03 -27.34
C GLN A 23 0.44 9.60 -26.06
N LEU A 24 0.43 10.46 -25.04
CA LEU A 24 1.10 10.23 -23.76
C LEU A 24 0.08 9.82 -22.70
N PHE A 25 0.44 8.86 -21.84
CA PHE A 25 -0.28 8.60 -20.60
C PHE A 25 0.63 8.80 -19.39
N MET A 26 0.25 9.70 -18.48
CA MET A 26 0.98 9.95 -17.25
C MET A 26 0.18 9.45 -16.05
N VAL A 27 0.83 8.65 -15.19
CA VAL A 27 0.21 8.10 -13.97
C VAL A 27 0.72 8.86 -12.76
N GLY A 28 -0.15 9.66 -12.14
CA GLY A 28 0.15 10.54 -11.01
C GLY A 28 0.24 12.01 -11.39
N CYS A 29 -0.39 12.87 -10.59
CA CYS A 29 -0.43 14.33 -10.74
C CYS A 29 0.14 15.04 -9.51
N GLY A 30 1.01 14.35 -8.77
CA GLY A 30 1.75 14.87 -7.61
C GLY A 30 2.91 15.81 -7.99
N ALA A 31 3.99 15.76 -7.21
CA ALA A 31 5.14 16.67 -7.40
C ALA A 31 5.78 16.52 -8.78
N ILE A 32 6.18 15.29 -9.14
CA ILE A 32 6.76 14.98 -10.45
C ILE A 32 5.73 15.27 -11.55
N GLY A 33 4.47 14.91 -11.35
CA GLY A 33 3.40 15.13 -12.32
C GLY A 33 3.20 16.61 -12.68
N CYS A 34 3.23 17.50 -11.70
CA CYS A 34 3.15 18.95 -11.93
C CYS A 34 4.32 19.47 -12.78
N GLU A 35 5.54 19.05 -12.47
CA GLU A 35 6.74 19.45 -13.22
C GLU A 35 6.76 18.86 -14.64
N MET A 36 6.38 17.58 -14.79
CA MET A 36 6.26 16.93 -16.09
C MET A 36 5.21 17.59 -16.98
N LEU A 37 4.04 17.93 -16.43
CA LEU A 37 2.99 18.59 -17.18
C LEU A 37 3.40 19.97 -17.68
N LYS A 38 4.10 20.74 -16.84
CA LYS A 38 4.72 22.00 -17.26
C LYS A 38 5.68 21.76 -18.42
N ASN A 39 6.54 20.74 -18.33
CA ASN A 39 7.47 20.40 -19.41
C ASN A 39 6.72 20.02 -20.70
N TYR A 40 5.67 19.20 -20.63
CA TYR A 40 4.83 18.83 -21.78
C TYR A 40 4.23 20.07 -22.47
N ALA A 41 3.67 20.99 -21.68
CA ALA A 41 3.10 22.24 -22.18
C ALA A 41 4.16 23.12 -22.87
N MET A 42 5.38 23.18 -22.31
CA MET A 42 6.47 24.00 -22.85
C MET A 42 7.09 23.42 -24.11
N ILE A 43 7.15 22.09 -24.26
CA ILE A 43 7.73 21.43 -25.44
C ILE A 43 6.68 21.04 -26.51
N GLY A 44 5.41 21.37 -26.28
CA GLY A 44 4.34 21.19 -27.26
C GLY A 44 3.84 19.75 -27.42
N ILE A 45 4.03 18.89 -26.41
CA ILE A 45 3.47 17.52 -26.43
C ILE A 45 1.96 17.57 -26.57
N GLY A 46 1.39 16.73 -27.44
CA GLY A 46 -0.05 16.55 -27.53
C GLY A 46 -0.82 17.73 -28.13
N THR A 47 -0.13 18.69 -28.75
CA THR A 47 -0.74 19.87 -29.40
C THR A 47 -1.18 19.62 -30.84
N GLY A 48 -0.66 18.55 -31.46
CA GLY A 48 -0.95 18.15 -32.83
C GLY A 48 -2.32 17.51 -33.01
N PRO A 49 -2.80 17.33 -34.25
CA PRO A 49 -4.09 16.70 -34.54
C PRO A 49 -4.24 15.32 -33.91
N LYS A 50 -3.18 14.51 -33.88
CA LYS A 50 -3.17 13.15 -33.33
C LYS A 50 -2.64 13.10 -31.90
N GLY A 51 -2.18 14.22 -31.35
CA GLY A 51 -1.63 14.28 -30.00
C GLY A 51 -2.71 14.30 -28.92
N LYS A 52 -2.40 13.69 -27.77
CA LYS A 52 -3.23 13.75 -26.56
C LYS A 52 -2.39 13.37 -25.33
N VAL A 53 -2.53 14.12 -24.25
CA VAL A 53 -1.97 13.82 -22.93
C VAL A 53 -3.10 13.33 -22.03
N THR A 54 -3.15 12.04 -21.75
CA THR A 54 -4.03 11.50 -20.71
C THR A 54 -3.28 11.53 -19.38
N ILE A 55 -3.91 12.03 -18.33
CA ILE A 55 -3.36 12.01 -16.97
C ILE A 55 -4.34 11.33 -16.03
N THR A 56 -3.86 10.65 -14.99
CA THR A 56 -4.74 10.17 -13.92
C THR A 56 -4.13 10.34 -12.54
N ASP A 57 -4.96 10.68 -11.58
CA ASP A 57 -4.64 10.73 -10.16
C ASP A 57 -5.94 10.70 -9.36
N ASN A 58 -6.07 9.75 -8.43
CA ASN A 58 -7.26 9.58 -7.60
C ASN A 58 -7.23 10.41 -6.30
N ASP A 59 -6.17 11.17 -6.05
CA ASP A 59 -6.03 11.95 -4.83
C ASP A 59 -6.63 13.35 -4.94
N LEU A 60 -6.92 13.90 -3.76
CA LEU A 60 -7.28 15.30 -3.58
C LEU A 60 -6.05 16.13 -3.17
N ILE A 61 -6.12 17.43 -3.39
CA ILE A 61 -5.06 18.38 -3.04
C ILE A 61 -5.09 18.64 -1.53
N GLU A 62 -3.94 18.44 -0.88
CA GLU A 62 -3.74 18.78 0.54
C GLU A 62 -2.86 20.02 0.70
N LYS A 63 -2.94 20.68 1.87
CA LYS A 63 -2.09 21.84 2.20
C LYS A 63 -0.59 21.51 2.11
N SER A 64 -0.20 20.31 2.56
CA SER A 64 1.18 19.81 2.53
C SER A 64 1.77 19.68 1.11
N ASN A 65 0.90 19.60 0.10
CA ASN A 65 1.28 19.40 -1.29
C ASN A 65 1.80 20.69 -1.94
N LEU A 66 1.27 21.85 -1.53
CA LEU A 66 1.49 23.15 -2.17
C LEU A 66 2.97 23.60 -2.19
N ASN A 67 3.81 23.07 -1.29
CA ASN A 67 5.24 23.37 -1.26
C ASN A 67 6.01 22.84 -2.48
N ARG A 68 5.50 21.80 -3.15
CA ARG A 68 6.19 21.11 -4.27
C ARG A 68 5.30 20.81 -5.48
N GLN A 69 4.00 21.08 -5.39
CA GLN A 69 3.02 20.87 -6.45
C GLN A 69 2.51 22.25 -6.91
N PHE A 70 3.39 22.97 -7.61
CA PHE A 70 3.21 24.40 -7.88
C PHE A 70 2.05 24.73 -8.84
N LEU A 71 1.40 23.75 -9.45
CA LEU A 71 0.18 23.96 -10.24
C LEU A 71 -1.04 24.24 -9.36
N PHE A 72 -0.96 23.95 -8.05
CA PHE A 72 -2.07 24.08 -7.12
C PHE A 72 -1.97 25.37 -6.29
N ARG A 73 -3.11 25.88 -5.84
CA ARG A 73 -3.21 27.07 -4.95
C ARG A 73 -3.96 26.71 -3.67
N PRO A 74 -3.88 27.54 -2.60
CA PRO A 74 -4.67 27.32 -1.39
C PRO A 74 -6.18 27.16 -1.63
N ARG A 75 -6.72 27.86 -2.64
CA ARG A 75 -8.14 27.75 -3.07
C ARG A 75 -8.51 26.41 -3.72
N ASP A 76 -7.53 25.55 -3.99
CA ASP A 76 -7.72 24.26 -4.66
C ASP A 76 -7.62 23.07 -3.70
N ILE A 77 -7.39 23.32 -2.40
CA ILE A 77 -7.42 22.30 -1.36
C ILE A 77 -8.76 21.54 -1.42
N GLN A 78 -8.72 20.22 -1.28
CA GLN A 78 -9.83 19.27 -1.43
C GLN A 78 -10.40 19.11 -2.85
N LYS A 79 -9.80 19.74 -3.88
CA LYS A 79 -10.14 19.42 -5.28
C LYS A 79 -9.25 18.29 -5.80
N SER A 80 -9.70 17.61 -6.85
CA SER A 80 -8.91 16.58 -7.54
C SER A 80 -7.61 17.15 -8.11
N LYS A 81 -6.50 16.43 -7.90
CA LYS A 81 -5.18 16.80 -8.46
C LYS A 81 -5.20 16.83 -9.98
N SER A 82 -5.68 15.76 -10.63
CA SER A 82 -5.65 15.64 -12.10
C SER A 82 -6.51 16.70 -12.80
N LEU A 83 -7.75 16.91 -12.34
CA LEU A 83 -8.64 17.93 -12.91
C LEU A 83 -8.08 19.35 -12.73
N THR A 84 -7.51 19.64 -11.56
CA THR A 84 -6.95 20.97 -11.27
C THR A 84 -5.65 21.20 -12.05
N ALA A 85 -4.78 20.19 -12.13
CA ALA A 85 -3.54 20.27 -12.91
C ALA A 85 -3.85 20.50 -14.39
N SER A 86 -4.82 19.78 -14.96
CA SER A 86 -5.26 19.98 -16.34
C SER A 86 -5.68 21.43 -16.63
N LYS A 87 -6.50 22.03 -15.74
CA LYS A 87 -6.90 23.45 -15.87
C LYS A 87 -5.70 24.39 -15.83
N ALA A 88 -4.79 24.22 -14.88
CA ALA A 88 -3.60 25.04 -14.76
C ALA A 88 -2.68 24.94 -16.00
N ILE A 89 -2.60 23.75 -16.60
CA ILE A 89 -1.78 23.52 -17.79
C ILE A 89 -2.37 24.16 -19.04
N LEU A 90 -3.70 24.18 -19.18
CA LEU A 90 -4.38 24.90 -20.25
C LEU A 90 -4.15 26.42 -20.19
N GLU A 91 -3.90 26.97 -18.99
CA GLU A 91 -3.48 28.37 -18.84
C GLU A 91 -2.04 28.61 -19.34
N ILE A 92 -1.15 27.62 -19.22
CA ILE A 92 0.25 27.69 -19.72
C ILE A 92 0.29 27.52 -21.24
N ASN A 93 -0.50 26.59 -21.77
CA ASN A 93 -0.58 26.31 -23.19
C ASN A 93 -1.97 25.82 -23.58
N SER A 94 -2.80 26.69 -24.16
CA SER A 94 -4.16 26.35 -24.58
C SER A 94 -4.23 25.37 -25.75
N GLU A 95 -3.11 25.10 -26.44
CA GLU A 95 -3.05 24.16 -27.56
C GLU A 95 -2.93 22.70 -27.11
N ILE A 96 -2.53 22.44 -25.86
CA ILE A 96 -2.33 21.08 -25.36
C ILE A 96 -3.68 20.35 -25.21
N LYS A 97 -3.79 19.17 -25.82
CA LYS A 97 -4.97 18.31 -25.67
C LYS A 97 -4.79 17.41 -24.46
N ILE A 98 -5.40 17.78 -23.34
CA ILE A 98 -5.25 17.08 -22.07
C ILE A 98 -6.57 16.44 -21.62
N ASP A 99 -6.50 15.19 -21.14
CA ASP A 99 -7.64 14.39 -20.70
C ASP A 99 -7.41 13.87 -19.28
N PRO A 100 -7.96 14.56 -18.26
CA PRO A 100 -7.79 14.21 -16.86
C PRO A 100 -8.77 13.13 -16.39
N HIS A 101 -8.24 12.04 -15.87
CA HIS A 101 -8.98 10.96 -15.20
C HIS A 101 -8.73 11.01 -13.68
N GLN A 102 -9.60 10.36 -12.91
CA GLN A 102 -9.52 10.30 -11.44
C GLN A 102 -9.44 8.87 -10.91
N HIS A 103 -9.04 7.92 -11.77
CA HIS A 103 -9.06 6.51 -11.46
C HIS A 103 -7.67 6.03 -11.05
N LYS A 104 -7.62 5.21 -10.01
CA LYS A 104 -6.38 4.49 -9.64
C LYS A 104 -6.01 3.54 -10.78
N VAL A 105 -4.75 3.51 -11.17
CA VAL A 105 -4.25 2.51 -12.14
C VAL A 105 -3.96 1.23 -11.36
N SER A 106 -4.90 0.28 -11.45
CA SER A 106 -4.86 -0.99 -10.71
C SER A 106 -5.65 -2.09 -11.45
N PRO A 107 -5.53 -3.37 -11.04
CA PRO A 107 -6.24 -4.48 -11.70
C PRO A 107 -7.75 -4.24 -11.84
N GLU A 108 -8.38 -3.56 -10.87
CA GLU A 108 -9.81 -3.26 -10.87
C GLU A 108 -10.25 -2.32 -12.02
N THR A 109 -9.31 -1.61 -12.63
CA THR A 109 -9.56 -0.67 -13.74
C THR A 109 -9.09 -1.19 -15.10
N GLU A 110 -8.46 -2.37 -15.12
CA GLU A 110 -7.80 -2.94 -16.30
C GLU A 110 -8.82 -3.32 -17.38
N GLU A 111 -9.93 -3.95 -17.01
CA GLU A 111 -10.91 -4.45 -17.97
C GLU A 111 -11.82 -3.35 -18.53
N ILE A 112 -11.97 -2.23 -17.80
CA ILE A 112 -12.97 -1.20 -18.09
C ILE A 112 -12.38 0.11 -18.62
N ILE A 113 -11.23 0.56 -18.10
CA ILE A 113 -10.72 1.92 -18.34
C ILE A 113 -9.34 1.85 -18.97
N TYR A 114 -8.38 1.22 -18.29
CA TYR A 114 -6.98 1.13 -18.70
C TYR A 114 -6.69 -0.21 -19.37
N THR A 115 -7.50 -0.50 -20.38
CA THR A 115 -7.42 -1.73 -21.16
C THR A 115 -6.12 -1.84 -21.93
N ASP A 116 -5.83 -3.06 -22.35
CA ASP A 116 -4.77 -3.37 -23.29
C ASP A 116 -4.80 -2.48 -24.56
N ASP A 117 -5.99 -2.25 -25.11
CA ASP A 117 -6.18 -1.36 -26.27
C ASP A 117 -5.85 0.10 -25.91
N PHE A 118 -6.18 0.54 -24.69
CA PHE A 118 -5.81 1.88 -24.23
C PHE A 118 -4.29 2.05 -24.16
N PHE A 119 -3.56 1.09 -23.60
CA PHE A 119 -2.09 1.14 -23.51
C PHE A 119 -1.44 1.10 -24.90
N ARG A 120 -1.83 0.18 -25.77
CA ARG A 120 -1.26 0.05 -27.14
C ARG A 120 -1.47 1.29 -28.01
N CYS A 121 -2.49 2.09 -27.72
CA CYS A 121 -2.71 3.37 -28.41
C CYS A 121 -1.75 4.49 -27.96
N LYS A 122 -0.88 4.26 -26.97
CA LYS A 122 0.07 5.27 -26.46
C LYS A 122 1.44 5.11 -27.11
N ASN A 123 2.10 6.24 -27.33
CA ASN A 123 3.50 6.25 -27.74
C ASN A 123 4.44 6.06 -26.55
N ILE A 124 4.05 6.54 -25.36
CA ILE A 124 4.86 6.48 -24.15
C ILE A 124 4.00 6.61 -22.90
N ILE A 125 4.39 5.89 -21.85
CA ILE A 125 3.84 6.00 -20.49
C ILE A 125 4.89 6.67 -19.58
N VAL A 126 4.45 7.54 -18.68
CA VAL A 126 5.33 8.22 -17.71
C VAL A 126 4.79 8.07 -16.30
N ASN A 127 5.59 7.52 -15.40
CA ASN A 127 5.25 7.42 -13.99
C ASN A 127 5.62 8.70 -13.22
N ALA A 128 4.67 9.16 -12.42
CA ALA A 128 4.80 10.23 -11.43
C ALA A 128 4.23 9.75 -10.08
N LEU A 129 4.59 8.51 -9.72
CA LEU A 129 4.06 7.72 -8.62
C LEU A 129 4.86 7.90 -7.32
N ASP A 130 4.31 7.47 -6.19
CA ASP A 130 4.93 7.59 -4.86
C ASP A 130 5.08 6.26 -4.11
N ASN A 131 4.59 5.15 -4.68
CA ASN A 131 4.68 3.80 -4.10
C ASN A 131 5.20 2.77 -5.11
N VAL A 132 5.86 1.72 -4.63
CA VAL A 132 6.51 0.70 -5.46
C VAL A 132 5.50 -0.23 -6.14
N GLU A 133 4.39 -0.54 -5.46
CA GLU A 133 3.35 -1.43 -5.98
C GLU A 133 2.74 -0.89 -7.28
N ALA A 134 2.33 0.39 -7.30
CA ALA A 134 1.81 1.03 -8.49
C ALA A 134 2.85 1.08 -9.63
N ARG A 135 4.13 1.31 -9.31
CA ARG A 135 5.21 1.32 -10.32
C ARG A 135 5.35 -0.04 -10.99
N ARG A 136 5.41 -1.12 -10.20
CA ARG A 136 5.48 -2.50 -10.70
C ARG A 136 4.25 -2.86 -11.53
N TYR A 137 3.07 -2.42 -11.12
CA TYR A 137 1.85 -2.65 -11.89
C TYR A 137 1.89 -1.91 -13.25
N VAL A 138 2.28 -0.64 -13.30
CA VAL A 138 2.40 0.07 -14.58
C VAL A 138 3.50 -0.55 -15.46
N ASP A 139 4.64 -0.94 -14.88
CA ASP A 139 5.72 -1.65 -15.58
C ASP A 139 5.22 -2.95 -16.23
N SER A 140 4.50 -3.79 -15.48
CA SER A 140 3.97 -5.05 -16.02
C SER A 140 2.98 -4.82 -17.16
N ARG A 141 2.14 -3.78 -17.08
CA ARG A 141 1.22 -3.38 -18.16
C ARG A 141 1.97 -2.85 -19.37
N CYS A 142 3.07 -2.12 -19.19
CA CYS A 142 3.94 -1.63 -20.27
C CYS A 142 4.67 -2.77 -20.98
N VAL A 143 5.23 -3.74 -20.23
CA VAL A 143 5.84 -4.96 -20.78
C VAL A 143 4.82 -5.76 -21.57
N THR A 144 3.66 -6.02 -20.98
CA THR A 144 2.57 -6.79 -21.61
C THR A 144 2.08 -6.15 -22.92
N ASN A 145 2.06 -4.82 -22.98
CA ASN A 145 1.55 -4.09 -24.14
C ASN A 145 2.66 -3.52 -25.04
N GLN A 146 3.93 -3.84 -24.77
CA GLN A 146 5.10 -3.37 -25.52
C GLN A 146 5.12 -1.84 -25.70
N VAL A 147 4.86 -1.10 -24.62
CA VAL A 147 4.86 0.37 -24.62
C VAL A 147 6.05 0.89 -23.82
N PRO A 148 6.80 1.90 -24.31
CA PRO A 148 7.86 2.53 -23.54
C PRO A 148 7.34 3.16 -22.24
N LEU A 149 8.15 3.05 -21.19
CA LEU A 149 7.90 3.62 -19.87
C LEU A 149 9.10 4.47 -19.43
N LEU A 150 8.81 5.66 -18.91
CA LEU A 150 9.77 6.45 -18.15
C LEU A 150 9.39 6.44 -16.67
N GLU A 151 10.32 5.94 -15.86
CA GLU A 151 10.18 5.83 -14.42
C GLU A 151 11.05 6.90 -13.72
N SER A 152 10.56 7.42 -12.60
CA SER A 152 11.31 8.37 -11.80
C SER A 152 10.83 8.45 -10.35
N GLY A 153 11.77 8.76 -9.46
CA GLY A 153 11.49 8.89 -8.03
C GLY A 153 12.37 9.92 -7.34
N THR A 154 11.89 10.41 -6.20
CA THR A 154 12.61 11.38 -5.36
C THR A 154 12.52 11.02 -3.89
N MET A 155 13.60 11.25 -3.15
CA MET A 155 13.65 11.17 -1.69
C MET A 155 14.56 12.29 -1.16
N GLY A 156 13.95 13.39 -0.72
CA GLY A 156 14.67 14.61 -0.30
C GLY A 156 15.56 15.14 -1.43
N PRO A 157 16.89 15.28 -1.21
CA PRO A 157 17.82 15.71 -2.26
C PRO A 157 18.18 14.62 -3.27
N LYS A 158 17.78 13.36 -3.03
CA LYS A 158 18.09 12.21 -3.90
C LYS A 158 16.99 12.03 -4.96
N GLY A 159 17.38 11.64 -6.15
CA GLY A 159 16.44 11.30 -7.21
C GLY A 159 17.01 10.27 -8.17
N HIS A 160 16.13 9.64 -8.95
CA HIS A 160 16.55 8.78 -10.05
C HIS A 160 15.60 8.90 -11.24
N ILE A 161 16.11 8.54 -12.41
CA ILE A 161 15.32 8.28 -13.61
C ILE A 161 15.75 6.93 -14.22
N GLN A 162 14.78 6.22 -14.78
CA GLN A 162 15.00 4.96 -15.48
C GLN A 162 14.20 4.92 -16.78
N CYS A 163 14.87 4.51 -17.85
CA CYS A 163 14.28 4.34 -19.17
C CYS A 163 13.98 2.87 -19.42
N VAL A 164 12.72 2.56 -19.70
CA VAL A 164 12.25 1.20 -20.01
C VAL A 164 11.70 1.21 -21.43
N VAL A 165 12.44 0.65 -22.38
CA VAL A 165 12.14 0.70 -23.82
C VAL A 165 12.00 -0.72 -24.39
N PRO A 166 10.85 -1.04 -25.04
CA PRO A 166 10.57 -2.35 -25.59
C PRO A 166 11.70 -2.90 -26.46
N HIS A 167 12.02 -4.17 -26.26
CA HIS A 167 13.05 -4.93 -26.98
C HIS A 167 14.49 -4.39 -26.87
N LEU A 168 14.72 -3.33 -26.09
CA LEU A 168 16.04 -2.73 -25.91
C LEU A 168 16.54 -2.90 -24.48
N THR A 169 15.75 -2.51 -23.48
CA THR A 169 16.20 -2.44 -22.08
C THR A 169 15.55 -3.53 -21.23
N GLU A 170 16.07 -3.74 -20.03
CA GLU A 170 15.31 -4.40 -18.97
C GLU A 170 14.06 -3.58 -18.56
N SER A 171 13.18 -4.17 -17.75
CA SER A 171 12.02 -3.48 -17.16
C SER A 171 12.32 -2.97 -15.74
N TYR A 172 11.46 -2.12 -15.18
CA TYR A 172 11.60 -1.65 -13.79
C TYR A 172 11.63 -2.84 -12.81
N SER A 173 10.78 -3.84 -13.03
CA SER A 173 10.68 -5.04 -12.17
C SER A 173 11.83 -6.04 -12.31
N SER A 174 12.77 -5.82 -13.25
CA SER A 174 13.94 -6.68 -13.43
C SER A 174 14.97 -6.51 -12.31
N GLN A 175 14.97 -5.34 -11.66
CA GLN A 175 15.77 -5.06 -10.49
C GLN A 175 14.91 -5.11 -9.23
N ARG A 176 15.48 -5.62 -8.13
CA ARG A 176 14.83 -5.59 -6.82
C ARG A 176 15.39 -4.46 -5.98
N ASP A 177 14.55 -3.49 -5.68
CA ASP A 177 14.81 -2.55 -4.59
C ASP A 177 14.96 -3.31 -3.26
N PRO A 178 15.81 -2.84 -2.33
CA PRO A 178 15.87 -3.40 -0.99
C PRO A 178 14.48 -3.40 -0.35
N GLU A 179 14.09 -4.54 0.22
CA GLU A 179 12.81 -4.63 0.94
C GLU A 179 12.86 -3.79 2.22
N ASP A 180 11.76 -3.09 2.52
CA ASP A 180 11.56 -2.52 3.84
C ASP A 180 11.43 -3.69 4.83
N HIS A 181 12.42 -3.86 5.71
CA HIS A 181 12.34 -4.89 6.74
C HIS A 181 11.28 -4.51 7.79
N ASP A 182 10.19 -5.28 7.85
CA ASP A 182 9.21 -5.17 8.91
C ASP A 182 9.86 -5.47 10.28
N VAL A 183 9.56 -4.63 11.26
CA VAL A 183 10.05 -4.83 12.63
C VAL A 183 9.41 -6.10 13.20
N PRO A 184 10.19 -7.07 13.74
CA PRO A 184 9.65 -8.30 14.29
C PRO A 184 8.53 -8.06 15.30
N TYR A 185 7.50 -8.93 15.29
CA TYR A 185 6.31 -8.74 16.12
C TYR A 185 6.65 -8.72 17.62
N CYS A 186 7.56 -9.59 18.08
CA CYS A 186 7.99 -9.64 19.47
C CYS A 186 8.77 -8.36 19.87
N THR A 187 9.53 -7.76 18.95
CA THR A 187 10.23 -6.48 19.14
C THR A 187 9.23 -5.35 19.38
N LEU A 188 8.20 -5.25 18.53
CA LEU A 188 7.13 -4.26 18.74
C LEU A 188 6.34 -4.54 20.03
N LYS A 189 6.01 -5.80 20.31
CA LYS A 189 5.14 -6.21 21.42
C LYS A 189 5.81 -6.10 22.79
N SER A 190 7.07 -6.50 22.90
CA SER A 190 7.75 -6.77 24.17
C SER A 190 9.13 -6.14 24.28
N PHE A 191 9.92 -6.05 23.22
CA PHE A 191 11.34 -5.68 23.33
C PHE A 191 11.76 -4.55 22.37
N PRO A 192 11.21 -3.33 22.52
CA PRO A 192 11.65 -2.20 21.69
C PRO A 192 13.10 -1.83 22.03
N ALA A 193 13.86 -1.42 21.03
CA ALA A 193 15.27 -1.05 21.17
C ALA A 193 15.54 0.41 20.74
N VAL A 194 14.73 0.92 19.81
CA VAL A 194 14.81 2.28 19.25
C VAL A 194 13.43 2.94 19.23
N ILE A 195 13.42 4.27 19.05
CA ILE A 195 12.18 5.05 19.10
C ILE A 195 11.19 4.66 17.99
N ASP A 196 11.66 4.27 16.81
CA ASP A 196 10.83 3.79 15.70
C ASP A 196 9.97 2.59 16.10
N HIS A 197 10.49 1.67 16.93
CA HIS A 197 9.73 0.53 17.44
C HIS A 197 8.59 0.98 18.37
N THR A 198 8.86 1.98 19.23
CA THR A 198 7.84 2.54 20.13
C THR A 198 6.78 3.35 19.39
N ILE A 199 7.17 4.07 18.33
CA ILE A 199 6.25 4.84 17.48
C ILE A 199 5.35 3.89 16.69
N GLN A 200 5.92 2.86 16.05
CA GLN A 200 5.12 1.85 15.34
C GLN A 200 4.19 1.11 16.30
N TRP A 201 4.64 0.77 17.51
CA TRP A 201 3.77 0.21 18.54
C TRP A 201 2.62 1.16 18.92
N ALA A 202 2.90 2.45 19.12
CA ALA A 202 1.90 3.44 19.48
C ALA A 202 0.89 3.66 18.36
N ARG A 203 1.33 3.68 17.10
CA ARG A 203 0.46 3.68 15.91
C ARG A 203 -0.44 2.45 15.87
N ASN A 204 0.11 1.25 16.09
CA ASN A 204 -0.69 0.02 16.15
C ASN A 204 -1.71 0.06 17.31
N LYS A 205 -1.40 0.74 18.43
CA LYS A 205 -2.36 0.98 19.52
C LYS A 205 -3.44 1.97 19.14
N PHE A 206 -3.11 3.02 18.40
CA PHE A 206 -4.09 3.94 17.87
C PHE A 206 -5.08 3.20 16.95
N GLU A 207 -4.59 2.54 15.91
CA GLU A 207 -5.40 1.82 14.93
C GLU A 207 -6.26 0.75 15.60
N SER A 208 -5.67 -0.04 16.50
CA SER A 208 -6.40 -1.09 17.23
C SER A 208 -7.52 -0.55 18.13
N CYS A 209 -7.29 0.54 18.87
CA CYS A 209 -8.26 1.04 19.84
C CYS A 209 -9.33 1.94 19.22
N TYR A 210 -8.95 2.79 18.26
CA TYR A 210 -9.80 3.87 17.79
C TYR A 210 -10.30 3.68 16.35
N SER A 211 -9.74 2.73 15.60
CA SER A 211 -10.18 2.43 14.22
C SER A 211 -10.77 1.03 14.08
N HIS A 212 -9.95 -0.02 14.19
CA HIS A 212 -10.35 -1.40 13.89
C HIS A 212 -11.42 -1.95 14.84
N LYS A 213 -11.27 -1.76 16.16
CA LYS A 213 -12.27 -2.23 17.12
C LYS A 213 -13.62 -1.53 16.92
N PRO A 214 -13.69 -0.19 16.76
CA PRO A 214 -14.93 0.48 16.37
C PRO A 214 -15.52 0.00 15.04
N GLN A 215 -14.72 -0.25 14.01
CA GLN A 215 -15.20 -0.81 12.73
C GLN A 215 -15.82 -2.19 12.91
N LEU A 216 -15.15 -3.09 13.62
CA LEU A 216 -15.67 -4.43 13.93
C LEU A 216 -16.95 -4.36 14.78
N TYR A 217 -17.01 -3.44 15.74
CA TYR A 217 -18.21 -3.18 16.54
C TYR A 217 -19.38 -2.72 15.66
N ASN A 218 -19.15 -1.77 14.74
CA ASN A 218 -20.16 -1.32 13.80
C ASN A 218 -20.60 -2.42 12.83
N LYS A 219 -19.66 -3.25 12.36
CA LYS A 219 -19.95 -4.41 11.49
C LYS A 219 -20.84 -5.45 12.18
N PHE A 220 -20.61 -5.69 13.48
CA PHE A 220 -21.49 -6.54 14.28
C PHE A 220 -22.94 -6.03 14.23
N TRP A 221 -23.16 -4.72 14.43
CA TRP A 221 -24.50 -4.14 14.41
C TRP A 221 -25.10 -3.98 13.02
N SER A 222 -24.30 -3.78 11.96
CA SER A 222 -24.82 -3.79 10.59
C SER A 222 -25.36 -5.17 10.20
N ASN A 223 -24.71 -6.24 10.68
CA ASN A 223 -25.13 -7.62 10.44
C ASN A 223 -26.30 -8.03 11.35
N ASN A 224 -26.51 -7.34 12.47
CA ASN A 224 -27.54 -7.61 13.48
C ASN A 224 -28.39 -6.35 13.74
N ASN A 225 -28.93 -5.76 12.66
CA ASN A 225 -29.56 -4.44 12.67
C ASN A 225 -30.89 -4.37 13.45
N SER A 226 -31.54 -5.52 13.68
CA SER A 226 -32.77 -5.65 14.45
C SER A 226 -32.47 -6.22 15.84
N VAL A 227 -32.54 -5.35 16.85
CA VAL A 227 -32.34 -5.74 18.25
C VAL A 227 -33.31 -6.84 18.70
N PRO A 228 -34.62 -6.82 18.34
CA PRO A 228 -35.53 -7.92 18.65
C PRO A 228 -35.10 -9.27 18.06
N ASP A 229 -34.66 -9.28 16.80
CA ASP A 229 -34.26 -10.52 16.12
C ASP A 229 -32.95 -11.07 16.70
N LEU A 230 -31.98 -10.18 16.99
CA LEU A 230 -30.76 -10.54 17.69
C LEU A 230 -31.06 -11.12 19.08
N LEU A 231 -31.96 -10.50 19.84
CA LEU A 231 -32.37 -10.99 21.16
C LEU A 231 -32.98 -12.39 21.09
N GLN A 232 -33.81 -12.65 20.08
CA GLN A 232 -34.41 -13.96 19.88
C GLN A 232 -33.36 -15.01 19.47
N SER A 233 -32.48 -14.67 18.52
CA SER A 233 -31.36 -15.50 18.09
C SER A 233 -30.42 -15.88 19.26
N LEU A 234 -30.00 -14.90 20.07
CA LEU A 234 -29.17 -15.14 21.25
C LEU A 234 -29.88 -16.02 22.31
N ARG A 235 -31.20 -15.87 22.49
CA ARG A 235 -32.00 -16.72 23.39
C ARG A 235 -32.15 -18.15 22.89
N ASN A 236 -32.14 -18.34 21.57
CA ASN A 236 -32.15 -19.64 20.93
C ASN A 236 -30.79 -20.35 20.96
N GLY A 237 -29.74 -19.67 21.46
CA GLY A 237 -28.41 -20.23 21.61
C GLY A 237 -27.44 -19.91 20.46
N ASP A 238 -27.84 -19.05 19.52
CA ASP A 238 -26.97 -18.63 18.44
C ASP A 238 -25.83 -17.76 18.96
N LYS A 239 -24.70 -17.84 18.25
CA LYS A 239 -23.41 -17.25 18.62
C LYS A 239 -22.91 -16.37 17.47
N PRO A 240 -23.43 -15.14 17.31
CA PRO A 240 -23.09 -14.31 16.17
C PRO A 240 -21.63 -13.87 16.21
N ASP A 241 -21.00 -13.80 15.04
CA ASP A 241 -19.61 -13.38 14.88
C ASP A 241 -19.39 -11.99 15.49
N GLY A 242 -18.40 -11.84 16.37
CA GLY A 242 -18.07 -10.58 17.03
C GLY A 242 -18.83 -10.29 18.34
N VAL A 243 -19.66 -11.22 18.82
CA VAL A 243 -20.44 -11.06 20.06
C VAL A 243 -19.58 -10.71 21.29
N ILE A 244 -18.38 -11.30 21.41
CA ILE A 244 -17.46 -11.02 22.51
C ILE A 244 -16.97 -9.58 22.48
N LEU A 245 -16.66 -9.05 21.30
CA LEU A 245 -16.23 -7.67 21.13
C LEU A 245 -17.38 -6.71 21.49
N ALA A 246 -18.58 -6.97 20.96
CA ALA A 246 -19.77 -6.16 21.24
C ALA A 246 -20.08 -6.09 22.75
N ALA A 247 -20.09 -7.26 23.43
CA ALA A 247 -20.30 -7.35 24.86
C ALA A 247 -19.23 -6.60 25.67
N LYS A 248 -17.95 -6.74 25.33
CA LYS A 248 -16.85 -6.04 26.02
C LYS A 248 -16.93 -4.52 25.83
N SER A 249 -17.26 -4.06 24.64
CA SER A 249 -17.45 -2.63 24.36
C SER A 249 -18.60 -2.05 25.19
N LEU A 250 -19.75 -2.75 25.24
CA LEU A 250 -20.92 -2.30 26.01
C LEU A 250 -20.72 -2.33 27.54
N ARG A 251 -20.03 -3.35 28.08
CA ARG A 251 -19.70 -3.40 29.53
C ARG A 251 -18.90 -2.20 30.02
N SER A 252 -18.09 -1.62 29.13
CA SER A 252 -17.18 -0.52 29.46
C SER A 252 -17.52 0.74 28.66
N TRP A 253 -18.78 0.88 28.24
CA TRP A 253 -19.22 2.01 27.43
C TRP A 253 -19.11 3.31 28.24
N PRO A 254 -18.30 4.30 27.80
CA PRO A 254 -18.22 5.58 28.48
C PRO A 254 -19.51 6.37 28.29
N LYS A 255 -20.03 6.97 29.35
CA LYS A 255 -21.27 7.76 29.31
C LYS A 255 -21.02 9.26 29.24
N ASN A 256 -19.86 9.70 29.70
CA ASN A 256 -19.50 11.11 29.80
C ASN A 256 -17.97 11.29 29.74
N TRP A 257 -17.52 12.54 29.78
CA TRP A 257 -16.10 12.88 29.76
C TRP A 257 -15.30 12.22 30.90
N HIS A 258 -15.88 12.16 32.10
CA HIS A 258 -15.25 11.53 33.26
C HIS A 258 -14.88 10.06 32.96
N ASP A 259 -15.77 9.29 32.33
CA ASP A 259 -15.49 7.91 31.95
C ASP A 259 -14.36 7.81 30.88
N CYS A 260 -14.28 8.77 29.96
CA CYS A 260 -13.18 8.83 28.98
C CYS A 260 -11.83 9.03 29.66
N VAL A 261 -11.76 9.94 30.65
CA VAL A 261 -10.55 10.20 31.45
C VAL A 261 -10.19 8.97 32.30
N ALA A 262 -11.17 8.35 32.97
CA ALA A 262 -10.96 7.12 33.74
C ALA A 262 -10.40 5.99 32.86
N ARG A 263 -10.96 5.80 31.66
CA ARG A 263 -10.45 4.82 30.69
C ARG A 263 -9.03 5.12 30.24
N ALA A 264 -8.70 6.38 29.97
CA ALA A 264 -7.33 6.78 29.63
C ALA A 264 -6.35 6.51 30.79
N ARG A 265 -6.75 6.80 32.04
CA ARG A 265 -5.95 6.51 33.24
C ARG A 265 -5.70 5.02 33.44
N LEU A 266 -6.72 4.18 33.27
CA LEU A 266 -6.58 2.72 33.34
C LEU A 266 -5.74 2.16 32.18
N GLN A 267 -5.84 2.78 31.00
CA GLN A 267 -5.00 2.45 29.85
C GLN A 267 -3.51 2.76 30.12
N PHE A 268 -3.21 3.89 30.76
CA PHE A 268 -1.86 4.23 31.22
C PHE A 268 -1.31 3.12 32.13
N GLU A 269 -2.06 2.79 33.19
CA GLU A 269 -1.63 1.78 34.17
C GLU A 269 -1.33 0.44 33.49
N LYS A 270 -2.25 0.02 32.61
CA LYS A 270 -2.10 -1.22 31.86
C LYS A 270 -0.87 -1.22 30.97
N TYR A 271 -0.58 -0.12 30.29
CA TYR A 271 0.46 -0.08 29.25
C TYR A 271 1.86 0.10 29.82
N TYR A 272 2.02 0.94 30.83
CA TYR A 272 3.34 1.40 31.29
C TYR A 272 3.69 0.93 32.70
N ASN A 273 2.71 0.45 33.48
CA ASN A 273 2.96 -0.11 34.80
C ASN A 273 2.79 -1.65 34.81
N HIS A 274 1.57 -2.14 34.63
CA HIS A 274 1.25 -3.57 34.79
C HIS A 274 1.98 -4.44 33.76
N LYS A 275 2.13 -3.96 32.52
CA LYS A 275 2.92 -4.68 31.51
C LYS A 275 4.40 -4.76 31.84
N ALA A 276 4.98 -3.71 32.43
CA ALA A 276 6.37 -3.75 32.89
C ALA A 276 6.53 -4.79 34.00
N LYS A 277 5.66 -4.74 35.00
CA LYS A 277 5.63 -5.69 36.12
C LYS A 277 5.44 -7.12 35.64
N GLN A 278 4.52 -7.36 34.71
CA GLN A 278 4.30 -8.69 34.12
C GLN A 278 5.52 -9.21 33.36
N LEU A 279 6.21 -8.35 32.61
CA LEU A 279 7.39 -8.75 31.85
C LEU A 279 8.57 -9.07 32.80
N LEU A 280 8.75 -8.29 33.86
CA LEU A 280 9.76 -8.55 34.90
C LEU A 280 9.41 -9.75 35.80
N HIS A 281 8.12 -10.07 35.94
CA HIS A 281 7.69 -11.29 36.63
C HIS A 281 8.01 -12.54 35.80
N ALA A 282 7.77 -12.49 34.49
CA ALA A 282 8.11 -13.58 33.58
C ALA A 282 9.63 -13.74 33.37
N PHE A 283 10.34 -12.61 33.29
CA PHE A 283 11.80 -12.56 33.13
C PHE A 283 12.41 -11.60 34.16
N PRO A 284 12.68 -12.07 35.39
CA PRO A 284 13.44 -11.32 36.39
C PRO A 284 14.74 -10.73 35.82
N ARG A 285 15.25 -9.64 36.41
CA ARG A 285 16.42 -8.91 35.86
C ARG A 285 17.69 -9.76 35.76
N ASP A 286 17.80 -10.76 36.62
CA ASP A 286 18.87 -11.74 36.73
C ASP A 286 18.63 -13.02 35.93
N THR A 287 17.55 -13.09 35.13
CA THR A 287 17.27 -14.24 34.24
C THR A 287 18.46 -14.51 33.33
N ARG A 288 18.91 -15.77 33.31
CA ARG A 288 19.97 -16.25 32.43
C ARG A 288 19.42 -17.23 31.39
N LEU A 289 20.04 -17.22 30.21
CA LEU A 289 19.80 -18.19 29.14
C LEU A 289 20.58 -19.49 29.42
N ASN A 290 20.31 -20.54 28.64
CA ASN A 290 20.96 -21.84 28.78
C ASN A 290 22.50 -21.78 28.59
N ASP A 291 22.99 -20.78 27.86
CA ASP A 291 24.41 -20.52 27.64
C ASP A 291 25.08 -19.71 28.78
N GLY A 292 24.32 -19.36 29.83
CA GLY A 292 24.79 -18.59 30.98
C GLY A 292 24.76 -17.07 30.80
N THR A 293 24.48 -16.55 29.59
CA THR A 293 24.35 -15.11 29.33
C THR A 293 23.06 -14.53 29.92
N LEU A 294 23.02 -13.21 30.12
CA LEU A 294 21.83 -12.54 30.67
C LEU A 294 20.75 -12.42 29.59
N PHE A 295 19.50 -12.71 29.97
CA PHE A 295 18.35 -12.47 29.10
C PHE A 295 18.22 -10.98 28.73
N TRP A 296 18.42 -10.11 29.72
CA TRP A 296 18.41 -8.66 29.56
C TRP A 296 19.79 -8.14 29.16
N GLN A 297 20.15 -8.33 27.90
CA GLN A 297 21.34 -7.77 27.28
C GLN A 297 20.97 -7.13 25.93
N SER A 298 21.77 -6.16 25.49
CA SER A 298 21.52 -5.45 24.22
C SER A 298 21.25 -6.45 23.08
N PRO A 299 20.15 -6.28 22.32
CA PRO A 299 19.26 -5.11 22.25
C PRO A 299 18.10 -5.08 23.27
N LYS A 300 17.89 -6.13 24.07
CA LYS A 300 16.77 -6.25 25.02
C LYS A 300 17.04 -5.46 26.30
N ARG A 301 16.21 -4.43 26.56
CA ARG A 301 16.31 -3.58 27.76
C ARG A 301 15.27 -3.98 28.79
N PRO A 302 15.64 -4.15 30.07
CA PRO A 302 14.65 -4.44 31.11
C PRO A 302 13.74 -3.21 31.31
N PRO A 303 12.41 -3.36 31.28
CA PRO A 303 11.54 -2.21 31.47
C PRO A 303 11.55 -1.72 32.93
N THR A 304 11.12 -0.48 33.13
CA THR A 304 10.81 0.10 34.44
C THR A 304 9.33 0.48 34.47
N ALA A 305 8.61 0.00 35.49
CA ALA A 305 7.20 0.33 35.65
C ALA A 305 7.03 1.82 35.94
N ILE A 306 6.22 2.51 35.13
CA ILE A 306 5.96 3.94 35.30
C ILE A 306 4.79 4.13 36.26
N VAL A 307 4.99 4.95 37.30
CA VAL A 307 3.94 5.41 38.20
C VAL A 307 3.35 6.69 37.62
N PHE A 308 2.02 6.75 37.52
CA PHE A 308 1.35 7.93 36.98
C PHE A 308 1.53 9.15 37.88
N ASP A 309 1.82 10.29 37.28
CA ASP A 309 1.90 11.60 37.92
C ASP A 309 1.34 12.63 36.94
N ILE A 310 0.26 13.32 37.32
CA ILE A 310 -0.39 14.34 36.50
C ILE A 310 0.47 15.59 36.32
N ASN A 311 1.50 15.78 37.15
CA ASN A 311 2.42 16.90 37.03
C ASN A 311 3.54 16.67 36.01
N ASP A 312 3.78 15.42 35.64
CA ASP A 312 4.63 15.08 34.52
C ASP A 312 3.93 15.42 33.20
N ALA A 313 4.59 16.24 32.37
CA ALA A 313 4.01 16.75 31.12
C ALA A 313 3.68 15.64 30.12
N LEU A 314 4.48 14.57 30.08
CA LEU A 314 4.27 13.44 29.18
C LEU A 314 3.09 12.58 29.64
N HIS A 315 2.96 12.37 30.96
CA HIS A 315 1.85 11.66 31.55
C HIS A 315 0.51 12.39 31.31
N TYR A 316 0.51 13.71 31.57
CA TYR A 316 -0.62 14.59 31.27
C TYR A 316 -1.01 14.53 29.79
N SER A 317 -0.04 14.69 28.88
CA SER A 317 -0.27 14.66 27.44
C SER A 317 -0.89 13.34 26.97
N PHE A 318 -0.44 12.20 27.50
CA PHE A 318 -1.06 10.91 27.21
C PHE A 318 -2.50 10.83 27.73
N LEU A 319 -2.75 11.25 28.97
CA LEU A 319 -4.08 11.20 29.56
C LEU A 319 -5.07 12.05 28.74
N GLU A 320 -4.71 13.30 28.45
CA GLU A 320 -5.53 14.24 27.68
C GLU A 320 -5.83 13.70 26.28
N SER A 321 -4.78 13.35 25.52
CA SER A 321 -4.93 12.88 24.13
C SER A 321 -5.71 11.57 24.05
N ALA A 322 -5.43 10.59 24.93
CA ALA A 322 -6.17 9.32 24.95
C ALA A 322 -7.65 9.52 25.33
N ALA A 323 -7.95 10.39 26.29
CA ALA A 323 -9.32 10.69 26.70
C ALA A 323 -10.11 11.37 25.56
N ARG A 324 -9.49 12.33 24.86
CA ARG A 324 -10.07 12.98 23.67
C ARG A 324 -10.42 11.97 22.58
N LEU A 325 -9.52 11.05 22.25
CA LEU A 325 -9.79 10.00 21.25
C LEU A 325 -10.90 9.04 21.69
N HIS A 326 -10.95 8.67 22.98
CA HIS A 326 -12.07 7.89 23.52
C HIS A 326 -13.40 8.64 23.37
N ALA A 327 -13.42 9.94 23.66
CA ALA A 327 -14.61 10.78 23.52
C ALA A 327 -15.05 10.87 22.05
N SER A 328 -14.12 11.09 21.11
CA SER A 328 -14.41 11.14 19.67
C SER A 328 -15.04 9.84 19.14
N VAL A 329 -14.51 8.68 19.54
CA VAL A 329 -15.06 7.38 19.11
C VAL A 329 -16.50 7.16 19.61
N HIS A 330 -16.83 7.67 20.79
CA HIS A 330 -18.15 7.47 21.42
C HIS A 330 -19.06 8.71 21.28
N LYS A 331 -18.66 9.71 20.49
CA LYS A 331 -19.40 10.97 20.26
C LYS A 331 -19.74 11.71 21.56
N ILE A 332 -18.82 11.69 22.53
CA ILE A 332 -18.96 12.39 23.81
C ILE A 332 -18.38 13.79 23.69
N HIS A 333 -19.17 14.78 24.11
CA HIS A 333 -18.74 16.18 24.13
C HIS A 333 -17.96 16.49 25.41
N PHE A 334 -16.97 17.37 25.27
CA PHE A 334 -16.22 17.99 26.36
C PHE A 334 -15.94 19.45 26.00
N SER A 335 -15.75 20.28 27.01
CA SER A 335 -15.43 21.70 26.88
C SER A 335 -13.93 21.97 27.12
N PRO A 336 -13.39 23.13 26.74
CA PRO A 336 -12.03 23.51 27.09
C PRO A 336 -11.76 23.51 28.61
N GLN A 337 -12.78 23.79 29.43
CA GLN A 337 -12.66 23.74 30.90
C GLN A 337 -12.44 22.30 31.39
N ASP A 338 -13.00 21.31 30.71
CA ASP A 338 -12.86 19.90 31.05
C ASP A 338 -11.44 19.35 30.80
N LEU A 339 -10.67 20.05 29.97
CA LEU A 339 -9.26 19.74 29.68
C LEU A 339 -8.30 20.36 30.70
N THR A 340 -8.77 21.25 31.57
CA THR A 340 -7.90 21.87 32.58
C THR A 340 -7.33 20.83 33.53
N LYS A 341 -6.08 21.04 33.96
CA LYS A 341 -5.38 20.14 34.87
C LYS A 341 -6.16 19.96 36.18
N GLU A 342 -6.81 21.00 36.66
CA GLU A 342 -7.64 21.01 37.86
C GLU A 342 -8.87 20.09 37.69
N SER A 343 -9.57 20.19 36.55
CA SER A 343 -10.72 19.33 36.25
C SER A 343 -10.32 17.85 36.15
N LEU A 344 -9.22 17.57 35.43
CA LEU A 344 -8.69 16.22 35.31
C LEU A 344 -8.26 15.65 36.66
N MET A 345 -7.59 16.44 37.52
CA MET A 345 -7.23 16.02 38.88
C MET A 345 -8.45 15.64 39.71
N GLN A 346 -9.55 16.40 39.59
CA GLN A 346 -10.77 16.10 40.34
C GLN A 346 -11.37 14.77 39.90
N ILE A 347 -11.42 14.50 38.59
CA ILE A 347 -11.87 13.21 38.05
C ILE A 347 -10.97 12.07 38.54
N LEU A 348 -9.64 12.26 38.49
CA LEU A 348 -8.67 11.22 38.86
C LEU A 348 -8.75 10.76 40.32
N ARG A 349 -9.29 11.58 41.23
CA ARG A 349 -9.52 11.20 42.63
C ARG A 349 -10.54 10.08 42.77
N ASP A 350 -11.52 10.04 41.86
CA ASP A 350 -12.60 9.07 41.87
C ASP A 350 -12.26 7.81 41.05
N VAL A 351 -11.15 7.81 40.32
CA VAL A 351 -10.72 6.68 39.48
C VAL A 351 -10.03 5.63 40.33
N HIS A 352 -10.71 4.50 40.56
CA HIS A 352 -10.09 3.32 41.15
C HIS A 352 -9.15 2.63 40.16
N VAL A 353 -7.86 2.58 40.49
CA VAL A 353 -6.83 1.87 39.71
C VAL A 353 -6.56 0.51 40.37
N PRO A 354 -6.89 -0.62 39.71
CA PRO A 354 -6.67 -1.94 40.28
C PRO A 354 -5.19 -2.21 40.52
N GLU A 355 -4.85 -2.92 41.60
CA GLU A 355 -3.48 -3.37 41.84
C GLU A 355 -3.04 -4.43 40.81
N PHE A 356 -1.73 -4.51 40.59
CA PHE A 356 -1.14 -5.50 39.69
C PHE A 356 -1.19 -6.90 40.31
N THR A 357 -1.75 -7.86 39.57
CA THR A 357 -1.67 -9.30 39.87
C THR A 357 -0.95 -10.03 38.73
N PRO A 358 0.09 -10.83 39.04
CA PRO A 358 0.83 -11.56 38.02
C PRO A 358 -0.01 -12.66 37.37
N SER A 359 0.24 -12.90 36.08
CA SER A 359 -0.39 -13.96 35.30
C SER A 359 0.65 -14.98 34.81
N ASN A 360 0.28 -16.26 34.82
CA ASN A 360 1.12 -17.37 34.32
C ASN A 360 1.14 -17.48 32.78
N LYS A 361 0.84 -16.40 32.05
CA LYS A 361 0.80 -16.42 30.57
C LYS A 361 2.22 -16.42 30.01
N THR A 362 2.51 -17.38 29.13
CA THR A 362 3.77 -17.43 28.39
C THR A 362 3.94 -16.19 27.53
N ILE A 363 5.10 -15.55 27.66
CA ILE A 363 5.52 -14.43 26.81
C ILE A 363 6.48 -15.00 25.79
N ASP A 364 6.08 -14.90 24.53
CA ASP A 364 6.90 -15.28 23.39
C ASP A 364 8.07 -14.29 23.22
N VAL A 365 9.25 -14.87 23.00
CA VAL A 365 10.58 -14.23 22.92
C VAL A 365 11.27 -14.50 21.58
N ASP A 366 10.67 -15.29 20.70
CA ASP A 366 11.19 -15.61 19.38
C ASP A 366 10.92 -14.44 18.42
N GLU A 367 11.94 -14.03 17.67
CA GLU A 367 11.86 -12.96 16.67
C GLU A 367 11.31 -13.45 15.32
N SER A 368 11.30 -14.77 15.10
CA SER A 368 10.74 -15.40 13.90
C SER A 368 9.23 -15.63 13.97
N GLU A 369 8.62 -15.55 15.17
CA GLU A 369 7.18 -15.75 15.34
C GLU A 369 6.37 -14.56 14.79
N GLN A 370 5.43 -14.89 13.89
CA GLN A 370 4.45 -13.95 13.39
C GLN A 370 3.34 -13.70 14.42
N LYS A 371 2.55 -12.64 14.22
CA LYS A 371 1.39 -12.35 15.07
C LYS A 371 0.52 -13.62 15.16
N PRO A 372 0.21 -14.14 16.36
CA PRO A 372 -0.53 -15.39 16.50
C PRO A 372 -1.87 -15.30 15.79
N SER A 373 -2.26 -16.39 15.12
CA SER A 373 -3.56 -16.57 14.50
C SER A 373 -4.68 -16.37 15.53
N GLU A 374 -5.88 -16.01 15.05
CA GLU A 374 -7.04 -15.78 15.92
C GLU A 374 -7.21 -16.96 16.87
N LYS A 375 -7.08 -16.69 18.17
CA LYS A 375 -7.28 -17.71 19.19
C LYS A 375 -8.73 -18.17 19.10
N VAL A 376 -8.94 -19.49 19.03
CA VAL A 376 -10.26 -20.10 19.24
C VAL A 376 -10.83 -19.51 20.53
N GLU A 377 -11.94 -18.80 20.41
CA GLU A 377 -12.56 -18.13 21.53
C GLU A 377 -13.09 -19.19 22.51
N ASP A 378 -12.75 -19.03 23.79
CA ASP A 378 -13.22 -19.93 24.85
C ASP A 378 -14.75 -19.94 24.88
N GLU A 379 -15.34 -21.13 24.80
CA GLU A 379 -16.78 -21.31 24.69
C GLU A 379 -17.53 -20.73 25.90
N ASP A 380 -16.94 -20.76 27.10
CA ASP A 380 -17.54 -20.15 28.28
C ASP A 380 -17.54 -18.62 28.19
N VAL A 381 -16.44 -18.02 27.70
CA VAL A 381 -16.36 -16.56 27.49
C VAL A 381 -17.41 -16.10 26.48
N LEU A 382 -17.63 -16.91 25.45
CA LEU A 382 -18.59 -16.63 24.40
C LEU A 382 -20.03 -16.73 24.92
N LEU A 383 -20.33 -17.78 25.71
CA LEU A 383 -21.61 -17.92 26.38
C LEU A 383 -21.90 -16.78 27.37
N GLN A 384 -20.90 -16.35 28.15
CA GLN A 384 -21.00 -15.21 29.06
C GLN A 384 -21.24 -13.89 28.31
N ALA A 385 -20.65 -13.71 27.12
CA ALA A 385 -20.89 -12.55 26.27
C ALA A 385 -22.33 -12.51 25.76
N CYS A 386 -22.86 -13.63 25.25
CA CYS A 386 -24.26 -13.75 24.83
C CYS A 386 -25.22 -13.45 25.97
N LYS A 387 -25.02 -14.06 27.16
CA LYS A 387 -25.85 -13.82 28.35
C LYS A 387 -25.86 -12.34 28.75
N PHE A 388 -24.69 -11.70 28.73
CA PHE A 388 -24.58 -10.27 29.01
C PHE A 388 -25.38 -9.43 28.02
N LEU A 389 -25.27 -9.68 26.71
CA LEU A 389 -26.00 -8.93 25.70
C LEU A 389 -27.52 -9.09 25.84
N VAL A 390 -28.01 -10.31 26.08
CA VAL A 390 -29.44 -10.55 26.32
C VAL A 390 -29.94 -9.71 27.49
N HIS A 391 -29.20 -9.71 28.60
CA HIS A 391 -29.57 -8.92 29.78
C HIS A 391 -29.51 -7.41 29.50
N PHE A 392 -28.41 -6.94 28.90
CA PHE A 392 -28.18 -5.52 28.63
C PHE A 392 -29.21 -4.93 27.67
N LEU A 393 -29.48 -5.62 26.55
CA LEU A 393 -30.45 -5.19 25.54
C LEU A 393 -31.90 -5.24 26.03
N SER A 394 -32.19 -6.04 27.07
CA SER A 394 -33.50 -6.09 27.73
C SER A 394 -33.64 -5.05 28.85
N SER A 395 -32.59 -4.27 29.15
CA SER A 395 -32.57 -3.32 30.26
C SER A 395 -32.90 -1.88 29.84
N GLN A 396 -33.35 -1.05 30.78
CA GLN A 396 -33.63 0.39 30.58
C GLN A 396 -32.37 1.24 30.28
N GLY A 397 -31.17 0.66 30.38
CA GLY A 397 -29.90 1.36 30.15
C GLY A 397 -29.41 1.34 28.70
N PHE A 398 -30.13 0.68 27.79
CA PHE A 398 -29.78 0.60 26.38
C PHE A 398 -30.29 1.82 25.61
N ASP A 399 -29.39 2.49 24.90
CA ASP A 399 -29.70 3.55 23.94
C ASP A 399 -29.32 3.09 22.53
N LYS A 400 -30.18 3.34 21.54
CA LYS A 400 -29.90 3.08 20.12
C LYS A 400 -28.64 3.80 19.63
N ALA A 401 -28.28 4.94 20.23
CA ALA A 401 -27.02 5.63 19.93
C ALA A 401 -25.79 4.73 20.16
N MET A 402 -25.87 3.75 21.08
CA MET A 402 -24.80 2.80 21.37
C MET A 402 -24.59 1.75 20.28
N LEU A 403 -25.50 1.62 19.31
CA LEU A 403 -25.36 0.68 18.18
C LEU A 403 -24.31 1.12 17.16
N SER A 404 -23.73 2.32 17.32
CA SER A 404 -22.67 2.81 16.44
C SER A 404 -21.59 3.53 17.23
N GLN A 405 -20.35 3.30 16.83
CA GLN A 405 -19.20 4.11 17.19
C GLN A 405 -18.77 4.94 15.97
N SER A 406 -17.93 5.94 16.18
CA SER A 406 -17.24 6.69 15.13
C SER A 406 -15.79 6.21 15.04
N PRO A 407 -15.46 5.23 14.17
CA PRO A 407 -14.07 4.86 13.95
C PRO A 407 -13.27 6.08 13.48
N LEU A 408 -12.06 6.24 14.02
CA LEU A 408 -11.15 7.29 13.61
C LEU A 408 -10.23 6.75 12.52
N GLU A 409 -10.10 7.49 11.43
CA GLU A 409 -9.09 7.26 10.41
C GLU A 409 -7.84 8.06 10.74
N PHE A 410 -6.67 7.44 10.63
CA PHE A 410 -5.42 8.11 10.98
C PHE A 410 -5.11 9.21 9.96
N GLU A 411 -5.37 10.45 10.36
CA GLU A 411 -4.94 11.65 9.63
C GLU A 411 -3.73 12.30 10.34
N LYS A 412 -2.62 12.42 9.60
CA LYS A 412 -1.33 12.96 10.08
C LYS A 412 -1.22 14.47 9.88
N ASP A 413 -1.96 15.05 8.93
CA ASP A 413 -1.85 16.43 8.47
C ASP A 413 -2.90 17.37 9.05
N ASP A 414 -3.83 16.86 9.86
CA ASP A 414 -4.70 17.64 10.72
C ASP A 414 -4.14 17.66 12.16
N ASP A 415 -3.58 18.79 12.56
CA ASP A 415 -3.02 18.95 13.91
C ASP A 415 -4.11 19.09 15.00
N SER A 416 -5.38 19.31 14.63
CA SER A 416 -6.47 19.52 15.59
C SER A 416 -7.10 18.22 16.10
N ASN A 417 -6.94 17.12 15.37
CA ASN A 417 -7.55 15.83 15.67
C ASN A 417 -6.90 15.08 16.86
N GLY A 418 -5.71 15.50 17.31
CA GLY A 418 -4.99 14.88 18.42
C GLY A 418 -4.35 13.50 18.13
N HIS A 419 -4.35 13.02 16.89
CA HIS A 419 -3.82 11.71 16.52
C HIS A 419 -2.32 11.62 16.78
N ILE A 420 -1.56 12.58 16.24
CA ILE A 420 -0.11 12.65 16.43
C ILE A 420 0.24 12.91 17.90
N ASP A 421 -0.57 13.69 18.62
CA ASP A 421 -0.34 13.98 20.04
C ASP A 421 -0.44 12.69 20.87
N TYR A 422 -1.48 11.88 20.63
CA TYR A 422 -1.60 10.56 21.25
C TYR A 422 -0.43 9.66 20.89
N ILE A 423 -0.08 9.53 19.61
CA ILE A 423 1.01 8.63 19.18
C ILE A 423 2.34 9.06 19.80
N THR A 424 2.61 10.37 19.88
CA THR A 424 3.83 10.93 20.48
C THR A 424 3.89 10.60 21.97
N ALA A 425 2.83 10.92 22.73
CA ALA A 425 2.81 10.66 24.16
C ALA A 425 2.84 9.16 24.48
N CYS A 426 2.08 8.36 23.72
CA CYS A 426 2.03 6.91 23.85
C CYS A 426 3.38 6.23 23.54
N SER A 427 4.06 6.71 22.50
CA SER A 427 5.39 6.24 22.13
C SER A 427 6.43 6.63 23.19
N ASN A 428 6.49 7.90 23.57
CA ASN A 428 7.48 8.41 24.52
C ASN A 428 7.33 7.78 25.91
N LEU A 429 6.11 7.50 26.38
CA LEU A 429 5.92 6.74 27.62
C LEU A 429 6.53 5.34 27.54
N ARG A 430 6.36 4.66 26.40
CA ARG A 430 6.99 3.36 26.17
C ARG A 430 8.51 3.50 26.04
N ALA A 431 9.01 4.56 25.41
CA ALA A 431 10.44 4.82 25.30
C ALA A 431 11.06 5.04 26.69
N THR A 432 10.46 5.89 27.53
CA THR A 432 10.85 6.07 28.95
C THR A 432 10.82 4.76 29.72
N MET A 433 9.78 3.92 29.55
CA MET A 433 9.68 2.60 30.19
C MET A 433 10.87 1.70 29.87
N TYR A 434 11.48 1.80 28.67
CA TYR A 434 12.63 1.00 28.24
C TYR A 434 13.96 1.78 28.23
N ASN A 435 14.00 2.98 28.80
CA ASN A 435 15.16 3.88 28.75
C ASN A 435 15.67 4.13 27.32
N ILE A 436 14.74 4.46 26.41
CA ILE A 436 14.98 4.88 25.02
C ILE A 436 14.77 6.40 24.96
N GLU A 437 15.59 7.09 24.16
CA GLU A 437 15.46 8.53 23.96
C GLU A 437 14.11 8.88 23.30
N ASN A 438 13.41 9.85 23.88
CA ASN A 438 12.11 10.32 23.40
C ASN A 438 12.22 11.05 22.06
N ALA A 439 11.14 11.02 21.26
CA ALA A 439 11.01 11.83 20.06
C ALA A 439 10.08 13.03 20.29
N ASP A 440 10.35 14.13 19.61
CA ASP A 440 9.38 15.22 19.51
C ASP A 440 8.19 14.83 18.61
N ARG A 441 7.19 15.72 18.59
CA ARG A 441 5.98 15.57 17.77
C ARG A 441 6.30 15.48 16.28
N PHE A 442 7.31 16.20 15.80
CA PHE A 442 7.65 16.26 14.38
C PHE A 442 8.30 14.96 13.88
N LYS A 443 9.31 14.46 14.61
CA LYS A 443 9.94 13.16 14.38
C LYS A 443 8.91 12.03 14.47
N THR A 444 8.01 12.11 15.45
CA THR A 444 6.90 11.15 15.55
C THR A 444 5.97 11.22 14.35
N LYS A 445 5.53 12.40 13.93
CA LYS A 445 4.70 12.59 12.73
C LYS A 445 5.36 12.04 11.47
N LYS A 446 6.67 12.26 11.31
CA LYS A 446 7.44 11.72 10.17
C LYS A 446 7.41 10.19 10.13
N ILE A 447 7.76 9.55 11.24
CA ILE A 447 7.86 8.08 11.34
C ILE A 447 6.47 7.44 11.30
N ALA A 448 5.56 7.90 12.18
CA ALA A 448 4.19 7.39 12.25
C ALA A 448 3.41 7.66 10.96
N GLY A 449 3.66 8.77 10.27
CA GLY A 449 3.01 9.11 9.01
C GLY A 449 3.65 8.48 7.77
N ARG A 450 4.77 7.76 7.92
CA ARG A 450 5.60 7.27 6.80
C ARG A 450 5.88 8.37 5.77
N ILE A 451 6.20 9.59 6.25
CA ILE A 451 6.36 10.76 5.40
C ILE A 451 7.65 10.63 4.60
N VAL A 452 7.52 10.51 3.28
CA VAL A 452 8.65 10.56 2.34
C VAL A 452 9.09 12.02 2.19
N PRO A 453 10.34 12.38 2.55
CA PRO A 453 10.85 13.73 2.35
C PRO A 453 10.83 14.08 0.86
N ALA A 454 10.38 15.29 0.52
CA ALA A 454 10.33 15.76 -0.86
C ALA A 454 10.55 17.26 -0.93
N ILE A 455 11.22 17.72 -1.98
CA ILE A 455 11.54 19.14 -2.23
C ILE A 455 11.45 19.43 -3.73
N ALA A 456 10.93 20.61 -4.07
CA ALA A 456 10.68 21.00 -5.46
C ALA A 456 11.96 21.00 -6.34
N THR A 457 13.13 21.28 -5.75
CA THR A 457 14.40 21.32 -6.48
C THR A 457 14.75 19.97 -7.10
N THR A 458 14.71 18.89 -6.31
CA THR A 458 14.98 17.53 -6.78
C THR A 458 13.91 17.08 -7.77
N THR A 459 12.65 17.40 -7.50
CA THR A 459 11.53 17.10 -8.41
C THR A 459 11.73 17.73 -9.78
N ALA A 460 12.06 19.02 -9.84
CA ALA A 460 12.31 19.71 -11.10
C ALA A 460 13.53 19.15 -11.85
N ALA A 461 14.61 18.82 -11.14
CA ALA A 461 15.81 18.22 -11.73
C ALA A 461 15.49 16.85 -12.36
N VAL A 462 14.79 15.98 -11.64
CA VAL A 462 14.34 14.66 -12.12
C VAL A 462 13.43 14.83 -13.34
N SER A 463 12.39 15.67 -13.27
CA SER A 463 11.46 15.88 -14.38
C SER A 463 12.15 16.45 -15.63
N GLY A 464 13.17 17.31 -15.46
CA GLY A 464 14.01 17.78 -16.57
C GLY A 464 14.74 16.63 -17.27
N LEU A 465 15.37 15.73 -16.51
CA LEU A 465 16.07 14.57 -17.05
C LEU A 465 15.10 13.58 -17.73
N VAL A 466 13.95 13.30 -17.13
CA VAL A 466 12.88 12.48 -17.75
C VAL A 466 12.45 13.07 -19.09
N THR A 467 12.33 14.40 -19.18
CA THR A 467 11.89 15.07 -20.42
C THR A 467 12.92 14.93 -21.54
N ILE A 468 14.21 14.89 -21.21
CA ILE A 468 15.28 14.61 -22.19
C ILE A 468 15.16 13.18 -22.71
N GLU A 469 15.00 12.19 -21.84
CA GLU A 469 14.86 10.79 -22.25
C GLU A 469 13.56 10.55 -23.03
N LEU A 470 12.47 11.25 -22.68
CA LEU A 470 11.23 11.24 -23.46
C LEU A 470 11.47 11.65 -24.91
N MET A 471 12.19 12.73 -25.15
CA MET A 471 12.51 13.16 -26.51
C MET A 471 13.33 12.09 -27.27
N LYS A 472 14.21 11.35 -26.58
CA LYS A 472 14.98 10.25 -27.18
C LYS A 472 14.10 9.07 -27.57
N VAL A 473 13.14 8.69 -26.71
CA VAL A 473 12.15 7.65 -26.99
C VAL A 473 11.32 8.04 -28.21
N ILE A 474 10.76 9.26 -28.25
CA ILE A 474 9.94 9.72 -29.39
C ILE A 474 10.75 9.85 -30.69
N LYS A 475 12.05 10.13 -30.59
CA LYS A 475 12.97 10.16 -31.73
C LYS A 475 13.28 8.76 -32.27
N ASP A 476 13.01 7.69 -31.51
CA ASP A 476 13.47 6.33 -31.77
C ASP A 476 15.02 6.25 -31.75
N SER A 477 15.63 6.81 -30.69
CA SER A 477 17.09 6.91 -30.60
C SER A 477 17.76 5.54 -30.41
N PRO A 478 19.01 5.37 -30.86
CA PRO A 478 19.80 4.16 -30.61
C PRO A 478 19.94 3.84 -29.12
N PHE A 479 20.13 2.56 -28.80
CA PHE A 479 20.31 2.07 -27.43
C PHE A 479 21.41 2.83 -26.65
N ASP A 480 22.50 3.19 -27.33
CA ASP A 480 23.65 3.89 -26.75
C ASP A 480 23.39 5.35 -26.35
N ASP A 481 22.23 5.91 -26.71
CA ASP A 481 21.85 7.28 -26.36
C ASP A 481 21.07 7.36 -25.03
N TYR A 482 20.42 6.27 -24.60
CA TYR A 482 19.60 6.28 -23.38
C TYR A 482 20.45 6.33 -22.12
N ARG A 483 19.98 7.06 -21.11
CA ARG A 483 20.67 7.15 -19.81
C ARG A 483 19.68 7.01 -18.67
N ASN A 484 19.96 6.07 -17.78
CA ASN A 484 19.48 6.15 -16.40
C ASN A 484 20.34 7.17 -15.66
N CYS A 485 19.78 7.78 -14.62
CA CYS A 485 20.52 8.72 -13.78
C CYS A 485 20.16 8.52 -12.32
N PHE A 486 21.17 8.55 -11.46
CA PHE A 486 21.02 8.68 -10.01
C PHE A 486 21.64 10.02 -9.59
N LEU A 487 20.90 10.80 -8.81
CA LEU A 487 21.36 12.12 -8.39
C LEU A 487 21.20 12.33 -6.88
N ASN A 488 22.07 13.16 -6.32
CA ASN A 488 21.97 13.66 -4.96
C ASN A 488 22.41 15.12 -4.90
N LEU A 489 21.43 16.03 -4.82
CA LEU A 489 21.65 17.47 -4.81
C LEU A 489 22.26 17.98 -3.50
N ALA A 490 22.31 17.18 -2.44
CA ALA A 490 23.03 17.54 -1.21
C ALA A 490 24.55 17.35 -1.37
N LEU A 491 24.98 16.46 -2.27
CA LEU A 491 26.38 16.24 -2.65
C LEU A 491 26.75 16.86 -4.02
N PRO A 492 25.85 17.66 -4.59
CA PRO A 492 25.69 17.88 -6.04
C PRO A 492 26.19 16.79 -7.02
N VAL A 493 25.91 15.51 -6.77
CA VAL A 493 26.37 14.41 -7.64
C VAL A 493 25.27 13.98 -8.63
N PHE A 494 25.66 13.75 -9.88
CA PHE A 494 24.87 13.10 -10.92
C PHE A 494 25.68 11.93 -11.49
N VAL A 495 25.10 10.73 -11.49
CA VAL A 495 25.71 9.53 -12.06
C VAL A 495 24.80 9.02 -13.15
N PHE A 496 25.27 9.09 -14.39
CA PHE A 496 24.57 8.54 -15.54
C PHE A 496 25.10 7.14 -15.84
N SER A 497 24.19 6.21 -16.14
CA SER A 497 24.54 4.87 -16.61
C SER A 497 23.69 4.55 -17.84
N GLN A 498 24.22 3.73 -18.74
CA GLN A 498 23.39 3.11 -19.76
C GLN A 498 22.37 2.18 -19.07
N PRO A 499 21.10 2.12 -19.53
CA PRO A 499 20.16 1.11 -19.06
C PRO A 499 20.72 -0.30 -19.34
N ALA A 500 20.40 -1.28 -18.49
CA ALA A 500 20.77 -2.65 -18.81
C ALA A 500 19.96 -3.13 -20.02
N PRO A 501 20.57 -3.89 -20.94
CA PRO A 501 19.86 -4.44 -22.08
C PRO A 501 18.86 -5.51 -21.65
N ALA A 502 17.83 -5.75 -22.46
CA ALA A 502 16.92 -6.86 -22.24
C ALA A 502 17.68 -8.20 -22.29
N THR A 503 17.65 -8.96 -21.19
CA THR A 503 18.33 -10.27 -21.13
C THR A 503 17.75 -11.21 -22.17
N ARG A 504 18.62 -11.75 -23.02
CA ARG A 504 18.27 -12.72 -24.06
C ARG A 504 18.46 -14.15 -23.55
N THR A 505 17.36 -14.86 -23.41
CA THR A 505 17.34 -16.28 -23.07
C THR A 505 17.33 -17.10 -24.35
N VAL A 506 18.38 -17.90 -24.56
CA VAL A 506 18.48 -18.82 -25.70
C VAL A 506 17.71 -20.09 -25.37
N ILE A 507 16.77 -20.46 -26.25
CA ILE A 507 16.05 -21.74 -26.14
C ILE A 507 16.87 -22.83 -26.84
N ARG A 508 17.32 -22.55 -28.07
CA ARG A 508 18.28 -23.34 -28.85
C ARG A 508 18.87 -22.50 -29.99
N ASP A 509 19.74 -23.08 -30.80
CA ASP A 509 20.36 -22.40 -31.95
C ASP A 509 19.32 -21.71 -32.85
N GLY A 510 19.46 -20.38 -32.98
CA GLY A 510 18.57 -19.54 -33.78
C GLY A 510 17.23 -19.16 -33.14
N LEU A 511 16.91 -19.65 -31.93
CA LEU A 511 15.66 -19.36 -31.23
C LEU A 511 15.90 -18.87 -29.80
N SER A 512 15.44 -17.66 -29.51
CA SER A 512 15.64 -16.98 -28.24
C SER A 512 14.50 -16.01 -27.97
N PHE A 513 14.36 -15.59 -26.73
CA PHE A 513 13.39 -14.59 -26.32
C PHE A 513 13.97 -13.69 -25.22
N THR A 514 13.29 -12.58 -24.97
CA THR A 514 13.52 -11.61 -23.92
C THR A 514 12.23 -11.43 -23.11
N LEU A 515 12.27 -10.65 -22.03
CA LEU A 515 11.07 -10.30 -21.26
C LEU A 515 9.98 -9.61 -22.10
N TRP A 516 10.33 -9.03 -23.25
CA TRP A 516 9.41 -8.31 -24.14
C TRP A 516 8.68 -9.21 -25.14
N ASP A 517 9.16 -10.45 -25.30
CA ASP A 517 8.62 -11.37 -26.28
C ASP A 517 7.44 -12.14 -25.71
N ARG A 518 6.49 -12.43 -26.58
CA ARG A 518 5.30 -13.22 -26.29
C ARG A 518 4.96 -14.06 -27.51
N TRP A 519 4.56 -15.31 -27.28
CA TRP A 519 4.01 -16.13 -28.35
C TRP A 519 2.50 -15.99 -28.39
N GLU A 520 1.98 -15.72 -29.58
CA GLU A 520 0.54 -15.53 -29.78
C GLU A 520 -0.01 -16.70 -30.59
N VAL A 521 -1.12 -17.26 -30.10
CA VAL A 521 -1.86 -18.32 -30.77
C VAL A 521 -3.27 -17.81 -31.03
N HIS A 522 -3.66 -17.72 -32.29
CA HIS A 522 -4.99 -17.27 -32.69
C HIS A 522 -5.88 -18.47 -32.97
N GLY A 523 -6.80 -18.72 -32.04
CA GLY A 523 -7.80 -19.75 -32.18
C GLY A 523 -9.11 -19.26 -32.78
N ASN A 524 -10.13 -20.10 -32.66
CA ASN A 524 -11.51 -19.85 -33.04
C ASN A 524 -12.44 -20.79 -32.23
N LYS A 525 -13.75 -20.75 -32.50
CA LYS A 525 -14.75 -21.54 -31.76
C LYS A 525 -14.54 -23.05 -31.81
N THR A 526 -13.90 -23.58 -32.84
CA THR A 526 -13.63 -25.01 -33.01
C THR A 526 -12.20 -25.40 -32.66
N PHE A 527 -11.32 -24.43 -32.36
CA PHE A 527 -9.91 -24.66 -32.08
C PHE A 527 -9.73 -25.49 -30.79
N THR A 528 -9.11 -26.65 -30.92
CA THR A 528 -8.96 -27.63 -29.85
C THR A 528 -7.63 -27.49 -29.11
N LEU A 529 -7.55 -28.08 -27.92
CA LEU A 529 -6.28 -28.21 -27.21
C LEU A 529 -5.25 -29.01 -28.04
N LYS A 530 -5.71 -29.97 -28.86
CA LYS A 530 -4.82 -30.68 -29.79
C LYS A 530 -4.25 -29.73 -30.84
N ASP A 531 -5.05 -28.81 -31.38
CA ASP A 531 -4.57 -27.80 -32.34
C ASP A 531 -3.58 -26.83 -31.68
N PHE A 532 -3.82 -26.47 -30.42
CA PHE A 532 -2.91 -25.67 -29.61
C PHE A 532 -1.54 -26.35 -29.43
N ILE A 533 -1.53 -27.62 -29.00
CA ILE A 533 -0.29 -28.40 -28.84
C ILE A 533 0.42 -28.54 -30.18
N LYS A 534 -0.35 -28.86 -31.23
CA LYS A 534 0.18 -29.00 -32.60
C LYS A 534 0.80 -27.69 -33.11
N HIS A 535 0.30 -26.52 -32.72
CA HIS A 535 0.89 -25.23 -33.10
C HIS A 535 2.37 -25.15 -32.71
N PHE A 536 2.71 -25.53 -31.47
CA PHE A 536 4.10 -25.49 -30.99
C PHE A 536 4.95 -26.62 -31.55
N LYS A 537 4.35 -27.79 -31.79
CA LYS A 537 5.00 -28.90 -32.47
C LYS A 537 5.37 -28.56 -33.91
N ASP A 538 4.44 -28.00 -34.68
CA ASP A 538 4.67 -27.68 -36.10
C ASP A 538 5.62 -26.48 -36.25
N LYS A 539 5.46 -25.45 -35.42
CA LYS A 539 6.23 -24.20 -35.55
C LYS A 539 7.63 -24.28 -34.95
N TYR A 540 7.77 -24.99 -33.83
CA TYR A 540 9.01 -25.04 -33.06
C TYR A 540 9.46 -26.47 -32.75
N ASN A 541 8.81 -27.52 -33.23
CA ASN A 541 9.17 -28.89 -32.84
C ASN A 541 9.31 -29.10 -31.32
N PHE A 542 8.43 -28.45 -30.55
CA PHE A 542 8.37 -28.63 -29.10
C PHE A 542 7.26 -29.59 -28.71
N GLU A 543 7.53 -30.43 -27.72
CA GLU A 543 6.50 -31.20 -27.02
C GLU A 543 5.95 -30.37 -25.87
N THR A 544 4.63 -30.25 -25.77
CA THR A 544 4.00 -29.48 -24.68
C THR A 544 3.77 -30.38 -23.48
N THR A 545 4.38 -30.08 -22.33
CA THR A 545 4.28 -30.88 -21.11
C THR A 545 3.20 -30.34 -20.15
N LEU A 546 2.95 -29.03 -20.15
CA LEU A 546 1.93 -28.39 -19.32
C LEU A 546 1.23 -27.27 -20.10
N VAL A 547 -0.09 -27.14 -19.92
CA VAL A 547 -0.84 -25.92 -20.24
C VAL A 547 -1.72 -25.57 -19.06
N SER A 548 -1.57 -24.38 -18.47
CA SER A 548 -2.44 -23.89 -17.40
C SER A 548 -2.86 -22.43 -17.57
N VAL A 549 -3.99 -22.09 -16.93
CA VAL A 549 -4.48 -20.72 -16.75
C VAL A 549 -4.46 -20.44 -15.25
N GLY A 550 -3.50 -19.63 -14.80
CA GLY A 550 -3.23 -19.47 -13.37
C GLY A 550 -3.01 -20.84 -12.70
N VAL A 551 -3.81 -21.16 -11.68
CA VAL A 551 -3.75 -22.44 -10.96
C VAL A 551 -4.50 -23.59 -11.65
N LYS A 552 -5.28 -23.30 -12.71
CA LYS A 552 -6.10 -24.30 -13.39
C LYS A 552 -5.30 -24.98 -14.49
N MET A 553 -4.90 -26.23 -14.26
CA MET A 553 -4.25 -27.07 -15.27
C MET A 553 -5.24 -27.52 -16.35
N LEU A 554 -5.02 -27.08 -17.59
CA LEU A 554 -5.81 -27.49 -18.76
C LEU A 554 -5.30 -28.81 -19.31
N TYR A 555 -3.98 -28.99 -19.37
CA TYR A 555 -3.31 -30.16 -19.94
C TYR A 555 -2.05 -30.53 -19.16
N MET A 556 -1.88 -31.81 -18.88
CA MET A 556 -0.65 -32.43 -18.37
C MET A 556 -0.76 -33.94 -18.66
N PRO A 557 0.05 -34.51 -19.56
CA PRO A 557 -0.17 -35.84 -20.12
C PRO A 557 -0.14 -36.95 -19.06
N ILE A 558 0.64 -36.77 -17.98
CA ILE A 558 0.76 -37.74 -16.88
C ILE A 558 -0.57 -37.94 -16.12
N LEU A 559 -1.48 -36.95 -16.15
CA LEU A 559 -2.76 -37.05 -15.44
C LEU A 559 -3.79 -37.85 -16.26
N PRO A 560 -4.34 -38.97 -15.74
CA PRO A 560 -5.30 -39.80 -16.48
C PRO A 560 -6.53 -39.04 -16.99
N GLY A 561 -7.00 -38.04 -16.22
CA GLY A 561 -8.13 -37.19 -16.59
C GLY A 561 -7.85 -36.19 -17.72
N HIS A 562 -6.57 -35.94 -18.03
CA HIS A 562 -6.14 -34.97 -19.04
C HIS A 562 -5.96 -35.61 -20.42
N MET A 563 -5.77 -36.92 -20.50
CA MET A 563 -5.60 -37.66 -21.75
C MET A 563 -6.77 -37.52 -22.74
N LYS A 564 -7.98 -37.23 -22.26
CA LYS A 564 -9.18 -37.01 -23.09
C LYS A 564 -9.41 -35.55 -23.49
N ARG A 565 -8.70 -34.60 -22.86
CA ARG A 565 -8.88 -33.15 -23.06
C ARG A 565 -8.37 -32.61 -24.39
N PRO A 566 -7.35 -33.17 -25.08
CA PRO A 566 -6.90 -32.66 -26.37
C PRO A 566 -8.02 -32.52 -27.42
N LYS A 567 -9.07 -33.35 -27.36
CA LYS A 567 -10.23 -33.27 -28.26
C LYS A 567 -11.22 -32.16 -27.92
N GLN A 568 -11.10 -31.53 -26.76
CA GLN A 568 -11.99 -30.45 -26.33
C GLN A 568 -11.51 -29.10 -26.88
N THR A 569 -12.45 -28.18 -27.10
CA THR A 569 -12.12 -26.82 -27.54
C THR A 569 -11.41 -26.05 -26.44
N MET A 570 -10.48 -25.17 -26.82
CA MET A 570 -9.80 -24.28 -25.88
C MET A 570 -10.80 -23.40 -25.12
N LEU A 571 -11.86 -22.91 -25.79
CA LEU A 571 -12.94 -22.16 -25.16
C LEU A 571 -13.61 -22.92 -24.02
N LYS A 572 -13.91 -24.21 -24.21
CA LYS A 572 -14.54 -25.05 -23.18
C LYS A 572 -13.60 -25.31 -22.00
N LEU A 573 -12.31 -25.51 -22.30
CA LEU A 573 -11.32 -25.79 -21.27
C LEU A 573 -10.99 -24.56 -20.43
N VAL A 574 -10.76 -23.41 -21.09
CA VAL A 574 -10.49 -22.13 -20.42
C VAL A 574 -11.74 -21.65 -19.67
N ASN A 575 -12.88 -21.63 -20.37
CA ASN A 575 -14.15 -21.02 -19.94
C ASN A 575 -14.00 -19.51 -19.62
N PRO A 576 -13.67 -18.68 -20.63
CA PRO A 576 -13.45 -17.25 -20.42
C PRO A 576 -14.74 -16.47 -20.15
N ALA A 577 -14.61 -15.27 -19.61
CA ALA A 577 -15.74 -14.34 -19.49
C ALA A 577 -16.21 -13.88 -20.90
N PRO A 578 -17.49 -13.53 -21.08
CA PRO A 578 -18.06 -13.22 -22.40
C PRO A 578 -17.33 -12.13 -23.19
N GLU A 579 -16.71 -11.17 -22.52
CA GLU A 579 -16.02 -10.02 -23.16
C GLU A 579 -14.51 -10.23 -23.31
N SER A 580 -13.95 -11.33 -22.80
CA SER A 580 -12.52 -11.61 -22.87
C SER A 580 -12.11 -11.91 -24.31
N LYS A 581 -11.12 -11.16 -24.82
CA LYS A 581 -10.56 -11.37 -26.18
C LYS A 581 -9.47 -12.44 -26.22
N TYR A 582 -8.76 -12.63 -25.11
CA TYR A 582 -7.64 -13.57 -24.99
C TYR A 582 -7.49 -14.08 -23.55
N VAL A 583 -6.60 -15.06 -23.35
CA VAL A 583 -6.07 -15.47 -22.04
C VAL A 583 -4.57 -15.67 -22.12
N ASP A 584 -3.85 -15.30 -21.06
CA ASP A 584 -2.43 -15.64 -20.90
C ASP A 584 -2.30 -17.03 -20.25
N LEU A 585 -1.46 -17.87 -20.86
CA LEU A 585 -1.24 -19.26 -20.51
C LEU A 585 0.18 -19.46 -20.01
N ILE A 586 0.31 -20.29 -18.98
CA ILE A 586 1.59 -20.87 -18.58
C ILE A 586 1.74 -22.18 -19.34
N VAL A 587 2.78 -22.28 -20.14
CA VAL A 587 3.03 -23.44 -21.01
C VAL A 587 4.46 -23.91 -20.81
N SER A 588 4.60 -25.19 -20.48
CA SER A 588 5.91 -25.85 -20.39
C SER A 588 6.16 -26.69 -21.63
N PHE A 589 7.43 -26.75 -22.04
CA PHE A 589 7.85 -27.43 -23.26
C PHE A 589 9.09 -28.28 -23.02
N THR A 590 9.23 -29.36 -23.78
CA THR A 590 10.47 -30.16 -23.90
C THR A 590 10.86 -30.33 -25.37
N GLU A 591 12.11 -30.74 -25.63
CA GLU A 591 12.53 -31.12 -26.98
C GLU A 591 11.93 -32.46 -27.37
N GLU A 592 11.72 -32.66 -28.68
CA GLU A 592 11.26 -33.93 -29.21
C GLU A 592 12.19 -35.09 -28.82
N GLY A 593 11.62 -36.15 -28.24
CA GLY A 593 12.34 -37.36 -27.86
C GLY A 593 13.04 -37.30 -26.49
N LYS A 594 12.94 -36.18 -25.76
CA LYS A 594 13.32 -36.07 -24.35
C LYS A 594 12.16 -36.42 -23.42
N SER A 595 12.48 -36.93 -22.23
CA SER A 595 11.51 -37.45 -21.26
C SER A 595 10.99 -36.35 -20.32
N ASP A 596 9.89 -36.62 -19.61
CA ASP A 596 9.33 -35.69 -18.61
C ASP A 596 10.25 -35.48 -17.36
N GLU A 597 11.39 -36.20 -17.27
CA GLU A 597 12.41 -36.01 -16.23
C GLU A 597 13.48 -34.96 -16.61
N ASP A 598 13.47 -34.48 -17.86
CA ASP A 598 14.37 -33.45 -18.35
C ASP A 598 13.87 -32.03 -17.97
N GLU A 599 14.78 -31.07 -17.79
CA GLU A 599 14.39 -29.67 -17.48
C GLU A 599 13.54 -29.06 -18.59
N ASP A 600 12.42 -28.42 -18.21
CA ASP A 600 11.56 -27.67 -19.12
C ASP A 600 12.37 -26.60 -19.88
N LEU A 601 12.10 -26.47 -21.18
CA LEU A 601 12.66 -25.42 -21.99
C LEU A 601 12.16 -24.05 -21.52
N PRO A 602 13.04 -23.04 -21.40
CA PRO A 602 12.59 -21.69 -21.15
C PRO A 602 11.77 -21.21 -22.35
N ALA A 603 10.61 -20.59 -22.08
CA ALA A 603 9.75 -20.05 -23.12
C ALA A 603 9.16 -18.70 -22.70
N PRO A 604 8.88 -17.80 -23.67
CA PRO A 604 8.15 -16.59 -23.37
C PRO A 604 6.69 -16.93 -22.98
N PRO A 605 6.00 -16.00 -22.30
CA PRO A 605 4.56 -16.14 -22.06
C PRO A 605 3.78 -16.42 -23.34
N VAL A 606 2.73 -17.23 -23.24
CA VAL A 606 1.86 -17.59 -24.37
C VAL A 606 0.50 -16.92 -24.20
N ARG A 607 0.06 -16.14 -25.19
CA ARG A 607 -1.28 -15.57 -25.24
C ARG A 607 -2.13 -16.28 -26.27
N TYR A 608 -3.26 -16.80 -25.82
CA TYR A 608 -4.25 -17.43 -26.68
C TYR A 608 -5.41 -16.48 -26.94
N TYR A 609 -5.59 -16.07 -28.19
CA TYR A 609 -6.74 -15.29 -28.63
C TYR A 609 -7.89 -16.24 -28.98
N PHE A 610 -9.07 -15.99 -28.43
CA PHE A 610 -10.22 -16.88 -28.59
C PHE A 610 -10.75 -16.93 -30.03
N GLY A 611 -10.51 -15.87 -30.81
CA GLY A 611 -11.10 -15.64 -32.12
C GLY A 611 -12.58 -15.28 -31.98
N ASN A 612 -12.99 -14.10 -32.45
CA ASN A 612 -14.39 -13.67 -32.42
C ASN A 612 -15.28 -14.52 -33.35
#